data_AF-A0A9P4NIV4-F1
#
_entry.id   AF-A0A9P4NIV4-F1
#
_cell.length_a   1.000
_cell.length_b   1.000
_cell.length_c   1.000
_cell.angle_alpha   90.00
_cell.angle_beta   90.00
_cell.angle_gamma   90.00
#
_symmetry.space_group_name_H-M   'P 1'
#
loop_
_entity.id
_entity.type
_entity.pdbx_description
1 polymer ?
#
loop_
_entity_poly.entity_id
_entity_poly.type
_entity_poly.pdbx_seq_one_letter_code
_entity_poly.pdbx_strand_id
1 'polypeptide(L)'
;MHVSLPFSLLLSIVSQVWSINIVDFDTCSIPYIIPRNFERFCDHSDQYLSDVALTDLKGKFVTSIAPPANVTSSAIRNKPNLWTHEPFCIESPEANNGFCVYTNSRFANGRGISIVATPKEILKVTQAPIFRDLSRNLRNDAQGAARYVQQPVAGKGLGNVANATFQRAERLQTFTPTLAFQDDLMQFVAKRDVHLLQKIAVERLPAESQRNFMALMGHFGGNEHYDRISTNSFAARLGEAKDHFWAVLPETSRFNHDCRPNAVYHFNQNTLEHHVHAVRQILPGEEITISYLRPLAQYAEREERMIEQWGFKCSCTHCNLSPDMIALSDSRLNLIEELEEELVDFSHNRTANTDTAELLVELYSEERLEGASADAYTYAALEYAYIGQKRAAQKWAAKAIEALSMWRGTEHVYYQGMWRLLTNPESHDAWRYLTNGKESDSNRTFYKEVTRITLSGGD
;
A
#
# COMPACT_ATOMS: atom_id res chain seq x y z
N MET A 1 76.62 0.23 -33.11
CA MET A 1 76.53 1.24 -32.03
C MET A 1 76.05 0.54 -30.78
N HIS A 2 76.99 0.22 -29.89
CA HIS A 2 76.72 -0.13 -28.51
C HIS A 2 76.23 1.11 -27.78
N VAL A 3 75.09 1.03 -27.09
CA VAL A 3 74.87 1.83 -25.89
C VAL A 3 74.24 0.92 -24.83
N SER A 4 75.10 0.58 -23.88
CA SER A 4 74.86 -0.05 -22.59
C SER A 4 73.91 0.78 -21.72
N LEU A 5 72.87 0.12 -21.21
CA LEU A 5 72.07 0.58 -20.08
C LEU A 5 72.86 0.42 -18.77
N PRO A 6 72.97 1.44 -17.89
CA PRO A 6 73.45 1.24 -16.54
C PRO A 6 72.29 0.84 -15.62
N PHE A 7 72.47 -0.36 -15.09
CA PHE A 7 71.77 -1.01 -14.00
C PHE A 7 72.06 -0.26 -12.70
N SER A 8 71.29 0.77 -12.34
CA SER A 8 71.26 1.36 -10.98
C SER A 8 70.10 2.35 -10.81
N LEU A 9 68.87 1.82 -10.84
CA LEU A 9 67.83 2.28 -9.91
C LEU A 9 66.95 1.09 -9.53
N LEU A 10 67.62 0.00 -9.17
CA LEU A 10 67.06 -1.16 -8.49
C LEU A 10 67.00 -0.80 -7.01
N LEU A 11 65.95 -0.07 -6.60
CA LEU A 11 65.49 0.07 -5.20
C LEU A 11 64.16 0.86 -5.17
N SER A 12 63.11 0.28 -5.78
CA SER A 12 61.73 0.49 -5.30
C SER A 12 60.72 -0.55 -5.82
N ILE A 13 61.10 -1.43 -6.76
CA ILE A 13 60.27 -2.59 -7.14
C ILE A 13 60.73 -3.84 -6.40
N VAL A 14 60.47 -3.93 -5.10
CA VAL A 14 60.17 -5.21 -4.42
C VAL A 14 59.31 -4.87 -3.21
N SER A 15 58.00 -4.69 -3.39
CA SER A 15 56.99 -4.91 -2.34
C SER A 15 55.52 -4.79 -2.79
N GLN A 16 55.15 -4.36 -4.00
CA GLN A 16 53.73 -4.26 -4.38
C GLN A 16 53.38 -4.59 -5.84
N VAL A 17 54.05 -5.58 -6.44
CA VAL A 17 53.39 -6.38 -7.50
C VAL A 17 52.94 -7.65 -6.82
N TRP A 18 51.65 -7.76 -6.52
CA TRP A 18 50.81 -8.97 -6.40
C TRP A 18 49.44 -8.47 -5.89
N SER A 19 48.35 -8.84 -6.59
CA SER A 19 46.92 -8.63 -6.25
C SER A 19 46.30 -7.36 -6.89
N ILE A 20 45.19 -7.32 -7.64
CA ILE A 20 44.08 -8.26 -7.97
C ILE A 20 43.36 -7.66 -9.21
N ASN A 21 42.82 -8.53 -10.09
CA ASN A 21 41.76 -8.21 -11.06
C ASN A 21 40.50 -7.70 -10.35
N ILE A 22 40.10 -6.44 -10.50
CA ILE A 22 38.85 -5.90 -9.91
C ILE A 22 38.00 -5.22 -10.99
N VAL A 23 37.70 -5.92 -12.09
CA VAL A 23 36.59 -5.51 -12.97
C VAL A 23 35.91 -6.73 -13.57
N ASP A 24 34.64 -6.92 -13.25
CA ASP A 24 33.73 -7.79 -13.98
C ASP A 24 32.91 -6.92 -14.96
N PHE A 25 33.20 -7.06 -16.25
CA PHE A 25 32.59 -6.26 -17.33
C PHE A 25 31.22 -6.78 -17.78
N ASP A 26 30.79 -7.96 -17.35
CA ASP A 26 29.45 -8.48 -17.65
C ASP A 26 28.42 -8.01 -16.61
N THR A 27 28.87 -7.59 -15.42
CA THR A 27 27.99 -7.21 -14.29
C THR A 27 28.14 -5.75 -13.83
N CYS A 28 29.04 -4.96 -14.43
CA CYS A 28 29.30 -3.56 -14.08
C CYS A 28 29.45 -3.29 -12.58
N SER A 29 30.07 -4.20 -11.84
CA SER A 29 30.31 -4.04 -10.41
C SER A 29 31.78 -3.71 -10.15
N ILE A 30 32.11 -2.45 -9.82
CA ILE A 30 33.44 -2.07 -9.32
C ILE A 30 33.33 -1.05 -8.17
N PRO A 31 34.10 -1.22 -7.08
CA PRO A 31 34.13 -0.32 -5.95
C PRO A 31 35.02 0.90 -6.21
N TYR A 32 34.36 2.06 -6.23
CA TYR A 32 34.81 3.40 -5.83
C TYR A 32 36.17 3.99 -6.29
N ILE A 33 35.99 5.17 -6.89
CA ILE A 33 36.90 6.30 -7.15
C ILE A 33 37.78 6.12 -8.39
N ILE A 34 37.24 6.58 -9.51
CA ILE A 34 37.97 6.81 -10.74
C ILE A 34 37.98 8.33 -11.01
N PRO A 35 39.14 8.95 -11.29
CA PRO A 35 39.22 10.35 -11.70
C PRO A 35 38.39 10.62 -12.97
N ARG A 36 37.74 11.79 -13.05
CA ARG A 36 36.84 12.32 -14.12
C ARG A 36 37.18 11.99 -15.58
N ASN A 37 38.40 11.56 -15.87
CA ASN A 37 38.92 11.31 -17.21
C ASN A 37 38.46 9.95 -17.76
N PHE A 38 38.06 9.02 -16.89
CA PHE A 38 37.67 7.65 -17.24
C PHE A 38 36.14 7.40 -17.21
N GLU A 39 35.34 8.37 -16.75
CA GLU A 39 33.87 8.34 -16.82
C GLU A 39 33.35 8.09 -18.25
N ARG A 40 34.09 8.53 -19.27
CA ARG A 40 33.69 8.43 -20.68
C ARG A 40 33.63 7.02 -21.29
N PHE A 41 34.21 6.00 -20.64
CA PHE A 41 34.36 4.68 -21.28
C PHE A 41 33.39 3.61 -20.79
N CYS A 42 32.61 3.87 -19.74
CA CYS A 42 31.57 2.94 -19.24
C CYS A 42 30.19 3.61 -19.09
N ASP A 43 30.07 4.84 -19.56
CA ASP A 43 28.80 5.56 -19.64
C ASP A 43 28.18 5.40 -21.03
N HIS A 44 27.06 4.68 -21.11
CA HIS A 44 26.20 4.67 -22.30
C HIS A 44 24.88 5.41 -22.06
N SER A 45 24.69 6.08 -20.91
CA SER A 45 23.53 6.95 -20.69
C SER A 45 23.53 8.15 -21.65
N ASP A 46 24.72 8.55 -22.10
CA ASP A 46 24.91 9.60 -23.10
C ASP A 46 24.52 9.22 -24.55
N GLN A 47 24.28 7.95 -24.89
CA GLN A 47 23.73 7.60 -26.21
C GLN A 47 22.24 7.93 -26.37
N TYR A 48 21.54 8.23 -25.27
CA TYR A 48 20.20 8.83 -25.29
C TYR A 48 20.21 10.34 -25.01
N LEU A 49 21.39 10.96 -24.89
CA LEU A 49 21.58 12.39 -24.60
C LEU A 49 22.32 13.14 -25.71
N SER A 50 22.17 12.73 -26.98
CA SER A 50 22.45 13.67 -28.07
C SER A 50 21.34 14.73 -28.14
N ASP A 51 21.72 16.00 -28.06
CA ASP A 51 20.84 17.16 -28.23
C ASP A 51 19.94 17.01 -29.47
N VAL A 52 18.64 16.82 -29.28
CA VAL A 52 17.68 17.18 -30.33
C VAL A 52 17.54 18.70 -30.27
N ALA A 53 18.24 19.39 -31.16
CA ALA A 53 18.05 20.82 -31.37
C ALA A 53 16.63 21.09 -31.87
N LEU A 54 15.71 21.42 -30.96
CA LEU A 54 14.45 22.07 -31.30
C LEU A 54 14.66 23.57 -31.22
N THR A 55 14.99 24.19 -32.35
CA THR A 55 14.91 25.64 -32.51
C THR A 55 13.46 26.08 -32.36
N ASP A 56 13.19 26.87 -31.33
CA ASP A 56 11.93 27.52 -31.08
C ASP A 56 11.66 28.59 -32.15
N LEU A 57 10.71 28.32 -33.04
CA LEU A 57 9.96 29.38 -33.71
C LEU A 57 8.66 29.59 -32.93
N LYS A 58 8.75 30.51 -31.95
CA LYS A 58 7.67 31.08 -31.14
C LYS A 58 7.06 30.16 -30.06
N GLY A 59 7.65 30.22 -28.86
CA GLY A 59 7.04 29.92 -27.57
C GLY A 59 7.22 28.48 -27.09
N LYS A 60 8.25 28.21 -26.28
CA LYS A 60 8.26 27.03 -25.39
C LYS A 60 9.28 27.09 -24.22
N PHE A 61 8.87 26.44 -23.14
CA PHE A 61 9.56 26.22 -21.85
C PHE A 61 10.83 25.37 -21.98
N VAL A 62 11.86 25.71 -21.19
CA VAL A 62 13.09 24.93 -21.01
C VAL A 62 13.16 24.43 -19.56
N THR A 63 13.22 23.11 -19.38
CA THR A 63 13.51 22.44 -18.11
C THR A 63 15.01 22.15 -18.04
N SER A 64 15.74 22.75 -17.10
CA SER A 64 17.13 22.36 -16.80
C SER A 64 17.13 21.25 -15.76
N ILE A 65 17.78 20.13 -16.04
CA ILE A 65 18.05 19.07 -15.05
C ILE A 65 19.27 19.51 -14.25
N ALA A 66 19.06 19.99 -13.02
CA ALA A 66 20.12 20.21 -12.05
C ALA A 66 19.85 19.34 -10.80
N PRO A 67 20.87 18.74 -10.17
CA PRO A 67 20.69 18.08 -8.89
C PRO A 67 20.40 19.15 -7.81
N PRO A 68 19.44 18.89 -6.89
CA PRO A 68 18.94 19.90 -5.95
C PRO A 68 20.04 20.47 -5.05
N ALA A 69 20.03 21.80 -4.88
CA ALA A 69 21.04 22.53 -4.10
C ALA A 69 20.98 22.28 -2.58
N ASN A 70 19.85 21.79 -2.04
CA ASN A 70 19.62 21.69 -0.59
C ASN A 70 19.40 20.27 -0.04
N VAL A 71 19.59 19.23 -0.86
CA VAL A 71 19.80 17.87 -0.38
C VAL A 71 21.16 17.46 -0.90
N THR A 72 22.20 17.63 -0.07
CA THR A 72 23.52 17.14 -0.48
C THR A 72 23.38 15.68 -0.85
N SER A 73 23.85 15.31 -2.03
CA SER A 73 23.90 13.92 -2.49
C SER A 73 24.62 13.00 -1.47
N SER A 74 25.34 13.57 -0.50
CA SER A 74 25.79 12.97 0.77
C SER A 74 24.68 12.35 1.65
N ALA A 75 23.54 13.00 1.87
CA ALA A 75 22.47 12.49 2.74
C ALA A 75 21.76 11.25 2.15
N ILE A 76 21.59 11.22 0.82
CA ILE A 76 21.10 10.05 0.07
C ILE A 76 22.18 8.94 0.07
N ARG A 77 23.47 9.31 0.02
CA ARG A 77 24.62 8.39 0.10
C ARG A 77 24.92 7.84 1.50
N ASN A 78 24.31 8.36 2.58
CA ASN A 78 24.55 7.88 3.94
C ASN A 78 23.99 6.46 4.23
N LYS A 79 23.18 5.88 3.33
CA LYS A 79 22.88 4.45 3.27
C LYS A 79 23.27 3.90 1.88
N PRO A 80 24.58 3.72 1.59
CA PRO A 80 25.09 3.47 0.24
C PRO A 80 24.60 2.16 -0.40
N ASN A 81 23.87 1.32 0.36
CA ASN A 81 23.39 0.01 -0.09
C ASN A 81 21.87 -0.13 -0.16
N LEU A 82 21.09 0.92 0.18
CA LEU A 82 19.62 0.82 0.23
C LEU A 82 18.97 0.94 -1.15
N TRP A 83 19.40 1.89 -1.96
CA TRP A 83 18.92 2.06 -3.33
C TRP A 83 19.92 1.41 -4.28
N THR A 84 19.42 0.57 -5.19
CA THR A 84 20.25 -0.14 -6.18
C THR A 84 20.53 0.72 -7.40
N HIS A 85 19.82 1.83 -7.55
CA HIS A 85 19.98 2.80 -8.63
C HIS A 85 20.13 4.19 -8.03
N GLU A 86 20.90 5.05 -8.70
CA GLU A 86 20.97 6.47 -8.35
C GLU A 86 19.58 7.11 -8.52
N PRO A 87 19.07 7.87 -7.53
CA PRO A 87 17.77 8.51 -7.65
C PRO A 87 17.69 9.45 -8.84
N PHE A 88 16.64 9.32 -9.66
CA PHE A 88 16.35 10.24 -10.76
C PHE A 88 15.32 11.25 -10.29
N CYS A 89 15.64 12.54 -10.34
CA CYS A 89 14.81 13.61 -9.78
C CYS A 89 14.35 14.60 -10.85
N ILE A 90 13.12 15.09 -10.71
CA ILE A 90 12.59 16.24 -11.46
C ILE A 90 12.26 17.33 -10.45
N GLU A 91 12.80 18.52 -10.69
CA GLU A 91 12.50 19.69 -9.88
C GLU A 91 11.06 20.17 -10.12
N SER A 92 10.39 20.54 -9.04
CA SER A 92 9.09 21.20 -9.05
C SER A 92 9.20 22.39 -8.10
N PRO A 93 9.11 23.64 -8.61
CA PRO A 93 9.08 24.84 -7.79
C PRO A 93 7.97 24.80 -6.73
N GLU A 94 6.83 24.19 -7.06
CA GLU A 94 5.65 24.08 -6.21
C GLU A 94 5.84 23.06 -5.07
N ALA A 95 6.64 22.01 -5.28
CA ALA A 95 6.93 20.97 -4.28
C ALA A 95 8.11 21.30 -3.34
N ASN A 96 8.76 22.45 -3.49
CA ASN A 96 9.91 22.90 -2.68
C ASN A 96 10.99 21.81 -2.50
N ASN A 97 11.42 21.16 -3.60
CA ASN A 97 12.67 20.37 -3.80
C ASN A 97 12.57 19.35 -4.97
N GLY A 98 11.34 19.00 -5.42
CA GLY A 98 11.10 18.05 -6.52
C GLY A 98 10.79 16.61 -6.09
N PHE A 99 10.42 15.78 -7.07
CA PHE A 99 10.11 14.36 -6.89
C PHE A 99 11.20 13.50 -7.50
N CYS A 100 11.52 12.39 -6.85
CA CYS A 100 12.56 11.47 -7.29
C CYS A 100 12.07 10.02 -7.34
N VAL A 101 12.64 9.24 -8.25
CA VAL A 101 12.47 7.78 -8.35
C VAL A 101 13.55 7.09 -7.51
N TYR A 102 13.15 6.41 -6.45
CA TYR A 102 14.00 5.61 -5.58
C TYR A 102 13.76 4.12 -5.82
N THR A 103 14.76 3.39 -6.30
CA THR A 103 14.59 1.97 -6.63
C THR A 103 15.56 1.09 -5.86
N ASN A 104 15.03 0.02 -5.27
CA ASN A 104 15.81 -1.10 -4.75
C ASN A 104 15.36 -2.38 -5.47
N SER A 105 16.12 -2.83 -6.46
CA SER A 105 15.83 -4.05 -7.24
C SER A 105 16.08 -5.35 -6.47
N ARG A 106 16.80 -5.30 -5.35
CA ARG A 106 17.08 -6.46 -4.48
C ARG A 106 16.02 -6.67 -3.40
N PHE A 107 15.12 -5.69 -3.23
CA PHE A 107 14.10 -5.70 -2.19
C PHE A 107 13.20 -6.95 -2.28
N ALA A 108 12.82 -7.48 -1.12
CA ALA A 108 11.93 -8.63 -0.98
C ALA A 108 12.32 -9.82 -1.88
N ASN A 109 13.56 -10.29 -1.73
CA ASN A 109 14.15 -11.41 -2.46
C ASN A 109 14.21 -11.19 -3.99
N GLY A 110 14.61 -9.99 -4.41
CA GLY A 110 14.76 -9.67 -5.83
C GLY A 110 13.44 -9.37 -6.55
N ARG A 111 12.32 -9.24 -5.82
CA ARG A 111 11.06 -8.68 -6.34
C ARG A 111 11.21 -7.21 -6.71
N GLY A 112 11.98 -6.48 -5.92
CA GLY A 112 12.25 -5.06 -6.11
C GLY A 112 11.09 -4.15 -5.69
N ILE A 113 11.42 -2.88 -5.49
CA ILE A 113 10.48 -1.79 -5.22
C ILE A 113 11.01 -0.48 -5.83
N SER A 114 10.13 0.28 -6.48
CA SER A 114 10.39 1.65 -6.91
C SER A 114 9.37 2.61 -6.27
N ILE A 115 9.86 3.68 -5.65
CA ILE A 115 9.04 4.66 -4.95
C ILE A 115 9.29 6.03 -5.58
N VAL A 116 8.23 6.71 -6.00
CA VAL A 116 8.28 8.10 -6.47
C VAL A 116 7.77 9.00 -5.36
N ALA A 117 8.67 9.79 -4.78
CA ALA A 117 8.38 10.62 -3.62
C ALA A 117 9.30 11.84 -3.56
N THR A 118 8.94 12.80 -2.72
CA THR A 118 9.88 13.86 -2.35
C THR A 118 11.02 13.32 -1.47
N PRO A 119 12.20 13.98 -1.47
CA PRO A 119 13.30 13.62 -0.56
C PRO A 119 12.91 13.68 0.93
N LYS A 120 11.92 14.49 1.29
CA LYS A 120 11.43 14.58 2.67
C LYS A 120 10.67 13.32 3.07
N GLU A 121 9.73 12.87 2.25
CA GLU A 121 8.91 11.70 2.56
C GLU A 121 9.73 10.41 2.48
N ILE A 122 10.66 10.27 1.52
CA ILE A 122 11.48 9.06 1.41
C ILE A 122 12.36 8.81 2.66
N LEU A 123 12.82 9.87 3.33
CA LEU A 123 13.57 9.74 4.58
C LEU A 123 12.71 9.14 5.70
N LYS A 124 11.40 9.33 5.66
CA LYS A 124 10.44 8.74 6.59
C LYS A 124 10.08 7.31 6.19
N VAL A 125 9.89 7.05 4.90
CA VAL A 125 9.68 5.69 4.36
C VAL A 125 10.82 4.76 4.77
N THR A 126 12.08 5.19 4.57
CA THR A 126 13.28 4.39 4.86
C THR A 126 13.58 4.17 6.35
N GLN A 127 12.76 4.75 7.24
CA GLN A 127 12.78 4.46 8.67
C GLN A 127 11.94 3.24 9.04
N ALA A 128 11.06 2.76 8.14
CA ALA A 128 10.27 1.55 8.38
C ALA A 128 11.19 0.35 8.67
N PRO A 129 10.82 -0.56 9.60
CA PRO A 129 11.64 -1.71 9.98
C PRO A 129 12.15 -2.53 8.80
N ILE A 130 11.33 -2.70 7.76
CA ILE A 130 11.69 -3.46 6.55
C ILE A 130 12.90 -2.90 5.79
N PHE A 131 13.15 -1.60 5.82
CA PHE A 131 14.31 -0.98 5.17
C PHE A 131 15.55 -0.91 6.07
N ARG A 132 15.42 -1.26 7.36
CA ARG A 132 16.55 -1.38 8.29
C ARG A 132 17.18 -2.76 8.23
N ASP A 133 16.37 -3.78 7.98
CA ASP A 133 16.80 -5.17 7.90
C ASP A 133 16.25 -5.82 6.62
N LEU A 134 16.98 -5.62 5.52
CA LEU A 134 16.68 -6.23 4.21
C LEU A 134 16.93 -7.75 4.18
N SER A 135 17.54 -8.31 5.24
CA SER A 135 17.78 -9.75 5.37
C SER A 135 16.57 -10.50 5.91
N ARG A 136 15.53 -9.78 6.38
CA ARG A 136 14.23 -10.38 6.66
C ARG A 136 13.74 -11.04 5.39
N ASN A 137 13.70 -12.37 5.41
CA ASN A 137 13.06 -13.16 4.37
C ASN A 137 11.58 -12.81 4.35
N LEU A 138 11.23 -11.84 3.52
CA LEU A 138 9.86 -11.61 3.12
C LEU A 138 9.48 -12.81 2.28
N ARG A 139 8.79 -13.70 2.97
CA ARG A 139 7.97 -14.73 2.38
C ARG A 139 6.84 -13.96 1.68
N ASN A 140 7.14 -13.38 0.52
CA ASN A 140 6.15 -13.06 -0.52
C ASN A 140 5.51 -14.40 -0.89
N ASP A 141 4.68 -14.90 0.01
CA ASP A 141 4.40 -16.31 0.19
C ASP A 141 2.92 -16.57 -0.01
N ALA A 142 2.78 -17.60 -0.79
CA ALA A 142 1.74 -18.00 -1.69
C ALA A 142 1.07 -19.26 -1.15
N GLN A 143 1.08 -19.52 0.16
CA GLN A 143 0.41 -20.72 0.68
C GLN A 143 -1.09 -20.71 0.30
N GLY A 144 -1.71 -19.53 0.22
CA GLY A 144 -3.01 -19.36 -0.45
C GLY A 144 -2.92 -19.12 -1.96
N ALA A 145 -1.89 -18.47 -2.49
CA ALA A 145 -1.79 -18.18 -3.93
C ALA A 145 -1.53 -19.41 -4.82
N ALA A 146 -0.99 -20.51 -4.28
CA ALA A 146 -0.97 -21.80 -4.97
C ALA A 146 -2.36 -22.45 -5.02
N ARG A 147 -3.31 -21.95 -4.24
CA ARG A 147 -4.67 -22.51 -4.09
C ARG A 147 -5.76 -21.74 -4.84
N TYR A 148 -5.35 -20.87 -5.76
CA TYR A 148 -6.23 -20.28 -6.76
C TYR A 148 -5.49 -20.14 -8.08
N VAL A 149 -6.24 -20.01 -9.17
CA VAL A 149 -5.68 -19.87 -10.53
C VAL A 149 -6.32 -18.69 -11.23
N GLN A 150 -5.52 -17.98 -12.02
CA GLN A 150 -6.04 -16.94 -12.89
C GLN A 150 -6.69 -17.58 -14.12
N GLN A 151 -7.93 -17.22 -14.41
CA GLN A 151 -8.66 -17.72 -15.57
C GLN A 151 -9.70 -16.70 -16.07
N PRO A 152 -10.20 -16.84 -17.30
CA PRO A 152 -11.30 -16.02 -17.79
C PRO A 152 -12.56 -16.18 -16.93
N VAL A 153 -13.14 -15.05 -16.53
CA VAL A 153 -14.42 -14.94 -15.83
C VAL A 153 -15.39 -14.17 -16.72
N ALA A 154 -16.57 -14.73 -16.95
CA ALA A 154 -17.57 -14.17 -17.85
C ALA A 154 -17.91 -12.72 -17.46
N GLY A 155 -17.74 -11.79 -18.40
CA GLY A 155 -18.03 -10.37 -18.21
C GLY A 155 -17.02 -9.60 -17.33
N LYS A 156 -15.97 -10.25 -16.80
CA LYS A 156 -14.97 -9.63 -15.91
C LYS A 156 -13.52 -9.78 -16.37
N GLY A 157 -13.29 -10.32 -17.58
CA GLY A 157 -11.93 -10.52 -18.08
C GLY A 157 -11.23 -11.66 -17.35
N LEU A 158 -10.00 -11.45 -16.87
CA LEU A 158 -9.27 -12.43 -16.07
C LEU A 158 -9.54 -12.22 -14.58
N GLY A 159 -9.89 -13.28 -13.87
CA GLY A 159 -10.08 -13.26 -12.41
C GLY A 159 -9.36 -14.42 -11.73
N ASN A 160 -9.19 -14.34 -10.41
CA ASN A 160 -8.63 -15.41 -9.60
C ASN A 160 -9.74 -16.32 -9.09
N VAL A 161 -9.67 -17.61 -9.39
CA VAL A 161 -10.67 -18.62 -9.00
C VAL A 161 -10.03 -19.64 -8.08
N ALA A 162 -10.68 -19.90 -6.95
CA ALA A 162 -10.20 -20.85 -5.95
C ALA A 162 -10.10 -22.26 -6.54
N ASN A 163 -8.99 -22.96 -6.29
CA ASN A 163 -8.80 -24.37 -6.64
C ASN A 163 -8.94 -25.30 -5.42
N ALA A 164 -9.02 -24.72 -4.22
CA ALA A 164 -9.19 -25.41 -2.95
C ALA A 164 -10.15 -24.60 -2.06
N THR A 165 -10.63 -25.23 -0.98
CA THR A 165 -11.43 -24.51 0.01
C THR A 165 -10.54 -23.60 0.85
N PHE A 166 -10.95 -22.34 1.02
CA PHE A 166 -10.43 -21.42 2.03
C PHE A 166 -11.45 -21.27 3.16
N GLN A 167 -10.96 -21.27 4.40
CA GLN A 167 -11.79 -20.96 5.56
C GLN A 167 -11.78 -19.45 5.84
N ARG A 168 -12.77 -18.98 6.61
CA ARG A 168 -12.76 -17.60 7.13
C ARG A 168 -11.46 -17.33 7.89
N ALA A 169 -10.94 -16.11 7.76
CA ALA A 169 -9.66 -15.64 8.31
C ALA A 169 -8.41 -16.31 7.72
N GLU A 170 -8.56 -17.21 6.77
CA GLU A 170 -7.41 -17.79 6.08
C GLU A 170 -6.74 -16.77 5.16
N ARG A 171 -5.41 -16.69 5.24
CA ARG A 171 -4.62 -15.76 4.44
C ARG A 171 -4.44 -16.29 3.01
N LEU A 172 -4.95 -15.54 2.05
CA LEU A 172 -4.88 -15.82 0.62
C LEU A 172 -3.51 -15.49 0.06
N GLN A 173 -3.00 -14.29 0.35
CA GLN A 173 -1.68 -13.87 -0.10
C GLN A 173 -1.09 -12.76 0.75
N THR A 174 0.22 -12.57 0.63
CA THR A 174 0.95 -11.43 1.18
C THR A 174 2.05 -11.02 0.23
N PHE A 175 2.03 -9.77 -0.20
CA PHE A 175 3.02 -9.22 -1.11
C PHE A 175 3.40 -7.80 -0.72
N THR A 176 4.66 -7.44 -0.92
CA THR A 176 5.07 -6.03 -0.92
C THR A 176 4.77 -5.36 -2.27
N PRO A 177 4.54 -4.04 -2.30
CA PRO A 177 4.31 -3.33 -3.55
C PRO A 177 5.55 -3.32 -4.42
N THR A 178 5.34 -3.33 -5.74
CA THR A 178 6.43 -3.14 -6.72
C THR A 178 6.64 -1.67 -7.03
N LEU A 179 5.57 -0.87 -6.99
CA LEU A 179 5.60 0.57 -7.20
C LEU A 179 4.86 1.29 -6.08
N ALA A 180 5.28 2.49 -5.73
CA ALA A 180 4.49 3.40 -4.92
C ALA A 180 4.71 4.86 -5.35
N PHE A 181 3.63 5.64 -5.42
CA PHE A 181 3.66 7.04 -5.86
C PHE A 181 3.04 7.92 -4.76
N GLN A 182 3.76 8.94 -4.30
CA GLN A 182 3.21 9.91 -3.36
C GLN A 182 1.97 10.59 -3.97
N ASP A 183 0.90 10.73 -3.19
CA ASP A 183 -0.44 11.15 -3.65
C ASP A 183 -0.45 12.49 -4.40
N ASP A 184 0.26 13.49 -3.86
CA ASP A 184 0.30 14.84 -4.40
C ASP A 184 1.21 15.02 -5.63
N LEU A 185 1.83 13.94 -6.12
CA LEU A 185 2.70 13.94 -7.32
C LEU A 185 2.03 14.63 -8.51
N MET A 186 0.75 14.31 -8.76
CA MET A 186 -0.01 14.85 -9.89
C MET A 186 -0.35 16.34 -9.72
N GLN A 187 -0.36 16.85 -8.50
CA GLN A 187 -0.69 18.24 -8.19
C GLN A 187 0.50 19.16 -8.44
N PHE A 188 1.72 18.66 -8.20
CA PHE A 188 2.93 19.47 -8.21
C PHE A 188 3.87 19.19 -9.39
N VAL A 189 3.61 18.19 -10.22
CA VAL A 189 4.46 17.84 -11.36
C VAL A 189 3.66 17.85 -12.66
N ALA A 190 4.24 18.45 -13.71
CA ALA A 190 3.63 18.47 -15.02
C ALA A 190 3.36 17.05 -15.54
N LYS A 191 2.21 16.82 -16.19
CA LYS A 191 1.78 15.48 -16.64
C LYS A 191 2.85 14.71 -17.44
N ARG A 192 3.59 15.38 -18.33
CA ARG A 192 4.68 14.76 -19.11
C ARG A 192 5.77 14.19 -18.19
N ASP A 193 6.11 14.92 -17.15
CA ASP A 193 7.20 14.61 -16.25
C ASP A 193 6.77 13.55 -15.22
N VAL A 194 5.50 13.53 -14.81
CA VAL A 194 4.89 12.39 -14.10
C VAL A 194 5.03 11.11 -14.92
N HIS A 195 4.64 11.12 -16.19
CA HIS A 195 4.75 9.93 -17.05
C HIS A 195 6.20 9.45 -17.16
N LEU A 196 7.17 10.38 -17.19
CA LEU A 196 8.59 10.03 -17.19
C LEU A 196 9.03 9.38 -15.87
N LEU A 197 8.64 9.95 -14.72
CA LEU A 197 8.93 9.36 -13.40
C LEU A 197 8.32 7.95 -13.26
N GLN A 198 7.08 7.76 -13.71
CA GLN A 198 6.40 6.47 -13.73
C GLN A 198 7.11 5.46 -14.63
N LYS A 199 7.51 5.88 -15.83
CA LYS A 199 8.30 5.05 -16.76
C LYS A 199 9.61 4.57 -16.13
N ILE A 200 10.39 5.50 -15.59
CA ILE A 200 11.67 5.18 -14.95
C ILE A 200 11.47 4.27 -13.73
N ALA A 201 10.43 4.50 -12.94
CA ALA A 201 10.11 3.64 -11.79
C ALA A 201 9.86 2.19 -12.20
N VAL A 202 9.14 1.97 -13.31
CA VAL A 202 8.89 0.63 -13.86
C VAL A 202 10.16 0.03 -14.46
N GLU A 203 10.85 0.74 -15.34
CA GLU A 203 12.02 0.22 -16.08
C GLU A 203 13.21 -0.14 -15.16
N ARG A 204 13.28 0.42 -13.95
CA ARG A 204 14.31 0.09 -12.95
C ARG A 204 13.97 -1.13 -12.08
N LEU A 205 12.75 -1.67 -12.18
CA LEU A 205 12.38 -2.90 -11.46
C LEU A 205 13.07 -4.13 -12.07
N PRO A 206 13.18 -5.24 -11.32
CA PRO A 206 13.54 -6.54 -11.87
C PRO A 206 12.63 -6.94 -13.04
N ALA A 207 13.18 -7.66 -14.02
CA ALA A 207 12.48 -7.99 -15.26
C ALA A 207 11.15 -8.76 -15.04
N GLU A 208 11.06 -9.58 -14.00
CA GLU A 208 9.81 -10.27 -13.64
C GLU A 208 8.73 -9.30 -13.14
N SER A 209 9.10 -8.37 -12.25
CA SER A 209 8.18 -7.34 -11.74
C SER A 209 7.74 -6.38 -12.84
N GLN A 210 8.62 -6.06 -13.79
CA GLN A 210 8.23 -5.32 -15.00
C GLN A 210 7.17 -6.08 -15.81
N ARG A 211 7.39 -7.38 -16.08
CA ARG A 211 6.42 -8.21 -16.81
C ARG A 211 5.08 -8.28 -16.09
N ASN A 212 5.10 -8.49 -14.77
CA ASN A 212 3.89 -8.58 -13.96
C ASN A 212 3.10 -7.26 -13.99
N PHE A 213 3.79 -6.12 -13.88
CA PHE A 213 3.17 -4.81 -14.02
C PHE A 213 2.61 -4.57 -15.43
N MET A 214 3.38 -4.83 -16.49
CA MET A 214 2.94 -4.59 -17.86
C MET A 214 1.77 -5.50 -18.28
N ALA A 215 1.62 -6.66 -17.63
CA ALA A 215 0.48 -7.54 -17.81
C ALA A 215 -0.81 -7.03 -17.15
N LEU A 216 -0.75 -6.00 -16.29
CA LEU A 216 -1.94 -5.40 -15.69
C LEU A 216 -2.80 -4.73 -16.76
N MET A 217 -4.11 -4.65 -16.48
CA MET A 217 -5.07 -4.01 -17.36
C MET A 217 -4.93 -2.48 -17.22
N GLY A 218 -4.80 -1.78 -18.35
CA GLY A 218 -5.10 -0.36 -18.44
C GLY A 218 -6.54 -0.17 -18.91
N HIS A 219 -7.19 0.92 -18.51
CA HIS A 219 -8.60 1.16 -18.80
C HIS A 219 -8.82 2.36 -19.72
N PHE A 220 -8.33 3.55 -19.36
CA PHE A 220 -8.63 4.81 -20.06
C PHE A 220 -7.74 5.06 -21.28
N GLY A 221 -6.71 4.24 -21.49
CA GLY A 221 -5.75 4.39 -22.57
C GLY A 221 -4.80 5.60 -22.40
N GLY A 222 -4.13 5.98 -23.48
CA GLY A 222 -3.14 7.06 -23.46
C GLY A 222 -1.74 6.56 -23.07
N ASN A 223 -1.15 7.09 -22.01
CA ASN A 223 0.16 6.62 -21.54
C ASN A 223 0.01 5.28 -20.83
N GLU A 224 0.63 4.23 -21.37
CA GLU A 224 0.46 2.85 -20.92
C GLU A 224 0.85 2.58 -19.46
N HIS A 225 1.80 3.33 -18.91
CA HIS A 225 2.23 3.18 -17.52
C HIS A 225 1.25 3.88 -16.59
N TYR A 226 0.91 5.13 -16.90
CA TYR A 226 -0.08 5.89 -16.15
C TYR A 226 -1.42 5.14 -16.08
N ASP A 227 -1.92 4.65 -17.21
CA ASP A 227 -3.20 3.96 -17.31
C ASP A 227 -3.27 2.69 -16.44
N ARG A 228 -2.19 1.92 -16.41
CA ARG A 228 -2.08 0.75 -15.51
C ARG A 228 -1.95 1.16 -14.06
N ILE A 229 -1.18 2.20 -13.75
CA ILE A 229 -1.01 2.69 -12.38
C ILE A 229 -2.35 3.20 -11.84
N SER A 230 -3.05 4.06 -12.58
CA SER A 230 -4.34 4.63 -12.13
C SER A 230 -5.42 3.56 -11.95
N THR A 231 -5.41 2.52 -12.77
CA THR A 231 -6.42 1.44 -12.71
C THR A 231 -6.17 0.46 -11.55
N ASN A 232 -4.91 0.26 -11.15
CA ASN A 232 -4.50 -0.89 -10.31
C ASN A 232 -3.84 -0.51 -8.98
N SER A 233 -3.86 0.78 -8.60
CA SER A 233 -3.24 1.25 -7.36
C SER A 233 -4.16 1.09 -6.15
N PHE A 234 -3.55 0.84 -5.00
CA PHE A 234 -4.19 0.78 -3.69
C PHE A 234 -3.64 1.92 -2.82
N ALA A 235 -4.49 2.55 -2.03
CA ALA A 235 -4.05 3.49 -1.02
C ALA A 235 -3.15 2.79 0.02
N ALA A 236 -2.02 3.42 0.35
CA ALA A 236 -1.04 2.89 1.28
C ALA A 236 -0.38 4.01 2.09
N ARG A 237 0.06 3.67 3.30
CA ARG A 237 0.98 4.48 4.10
C ARG A 237 2.31 3.76 4.20
N LEU A 238 3.42 4.44 3.93
CA LEU A 238 4.73 3.83 3.89
C LEU A 238 5.58 4.30 5.07
N GLY A 239 5.75 3.44 6.08
CA GLY A 239 6.51 3.75 7.28
C GLY A 239 5.94 4.96 8.03
N GLU A 240 6.81 5.93 8.32
CA GLU A 240 6.49 7.16 9.05
C GLU A 240 6.19 8.34 8.11
N ALA A 241 5.99 8.08 6.82
CA ALA A 241 5.65 9.12 5.85
C ALA A 241 4.30 9.75 6.22
N LYS A 242 4.20 11.07 6.03
CA LYS A 242 2.97 11.82 6.35
C LYS A 242 1.95 11.72 5.23
N ASP A 243 2.44 11.71 4.00
CA ASP A 243 1.59 11.65 2.82
C ASP A 243 1.14 10.21 2.54
N HIS A 244 -0.01 10.11 1.88
CA HIS A 244 -0.50 8.85 1.33
C HIS A 244 0.26 8.48 0.05
N PHE A 245 0.25 7.20 -0.26
CA PHE A 245 0.87 6.64 -1.45
C PHE A 245 -0.12 5.77 -2.22
N TRP A 246 -0.05 5.83 -3.54
CA TRP A 246 -0.69 4.90 -4.45
C TRP A 246 0.27 3.76 -4.76
N ALA A 247 0.02 2.60 -4.14
CA ALA A 247 0.85 1.41 -4.23
C ALA A 247 0.32 0.43 -5.28
N VAL A 248 1.18 -0.06 -6.17
CA VAL A 248 0.82 -1.08 -7.16
C VAL A 248 1.31 -2.44 -6.70
N LEU A 249 0.37 -3.40 -6.63
CA LEU A 249 0.57 -4.77 -6.21
C LEU A 249 0.03 -5.72 -7.27
N PRO A 250 0.84 -6.12 -8.27
CA PRO A 250 0.33 -6.80 -9.46
C PRO A 250 -0.52 -8.04 -9.18
N GLU A 251 -0.27 -8.77 -8.09
CA GLU A 251 -1.01 -9.96 -7.68
C GLU A 251 -2.37 -9.61 -7.06
N THR A 252 -2.43 -8.59 -6.19
CA THR A 252 -3.69 -8.13 -5.59
C THR A 252 -4.57 -7.47 -6.65
N SER A 253 -4.00 -6.73 -7.60
CA SER A 253 -4.72 -6.08 -8.69
C SER A 253 -5.45 -7.06 -9.64
N ARG A 254 -5.26 -8.39 -9.47
CA ARG A 254 -5.99 -9.43 -10.21
C ARG A 254 -7.28 -9.90 -9.56
N PHE A 255 -7.56 -9.50 -8.31
CA PHE A 255 -8.85 -9.79 -7.71
C PHE A 255 -9.88 -8.83 -8.28
N ASN A 256 -10.91 -9.40 -8.91
CA ASN A 256 -12.02 -8.63 -9.46
C ASN A 256 -12.91 -8.06 -8.35
N HIS A 257 -13.68 -7.05 -8.73
CA HIS A 257 -14.68 -6.44 -7.88
C HIS A 257 -15.89 -7.37 -7.62
N ASP A 258 -16.36 -7.34 -6.38
CA ASP A 258 -17.74 -7.64 -6.00
C ASP A 258 -18.16 -6.68 -4.87
N CYS A 259 -19.40 -6.19 -4.91
CA CYS A 259 -19.91 -5.25 -3.90
C CYS A 259 -20.09 -5.92 -2.52
N ARG A 260 -20.19 -7.25 -2.49
CA ARG A 260 -20.25 -8.10 -1.29
C ARG A 260 -19.18 -9.18 -1.40
N PRO A 261 -17.90 -8.82 -1.26
CA PRO A 261 -16.78 -9.69 -1.60
C PRO A 261 -16.66 -10.91 -0.68
N ASN A 262 -15.80 -11.86 -1.07
CA ASN A 262 -15.44 -13.00 -0.20
C ASN A 262 -14.00 -12.91 0.34
N ALA A 263 -13.25 -11.87 -0.05
CA ALA A 263 -11.96 -11.53 0.52
C ALA A 263 -11.87 -10.04 0.89
N VAL A 264 -10.95 -9.73 1.79
CA VAL A 264 -10.63 -8.38 2.23
C VAL A 264 -9.13 -8.22 2.36
N TYR A 265 -8.66 -6.97 2.33
CA TYR A 265 -7.24 -6.67 2.43
C TYR A 265 -6.91 -5.59 3.44
N HIS A 266 -5.66 -5.57 3.88
CA HIS A 266 -5.08 -4.46 4.62
C HIS A 266 -3.60 -4.29 4.29
N PHE A 267 -3.10 -3.07 4.45
CA PHE A 267 -1.70 -2.73 4.24
C PHE A 267 -1.00 -2.48 5.57
N ASN A 268 0.09 -3.20 5.84
CA ASN A 268 0.92 -2.97 7.00
C ASN A 268 2.00 -1.93 6.66
N GLN A 269 1.87 -0.71 7.20
CA GLN A 269 2.81 0.39 6.91
C GLN A 269 4.26 0.13 7.36
N ASN A 270 4.48 -0.76 8.33
CA ASN A 270 5.81 -1.02 8.88
C ASN A 270 6.56 -2.12 8.11
N THR A 271 5.82 -3.13 7.65
CA THR A 271 6.37 -4.23 6.82
C THR A 271 6.15 -4.02 5.34
N LEU A 272 5.40 -2.99 4.93
CA LEU A 272 4.94 -2.75 3.56
C LEU A 272 4.22 -3.95 2.92
N GLU A 273 3.72 -4.86 3.74
CA GLU A 273 3.02 -6.05 3.28
C GLU A 273 1.55 -5.73 3.08
N HIS A 274 1.04 -6.12 1.93
CA HIS A 274 -0.38 -6.11 1.63
C HIS A 274 -0.92 -7.52 1.84
N HIS A 275 -1.76 -7.68 2.85
CA HIS A 275 -2.34 -8.97 3.20
C HIS A 275 -3.75 -9.08 2.64
N VAL A 276 -4.10 -10.25 2.11
CA VAL A 276 -5.47 -10.56 1.67
C VAL A 276 -5.96 -11.79 2.41
N HIS A 277 -7.15 -11.73 2.99
CA HIS A 277 -7.76 -12.80 3.78
C HIS A 277 -9.17 -13.11 3.29
N ALA A 278 -9.57 -14.38 3.37
CA ALA A 278 -10.94 -14.79 3.13
C ALA A 278 -11.84 -14.35 4.30
N VAL A 279 -12.95 -13.67 4.01
CA VAL A 279 -13.90 -13.21 5.05
C VAL A 279 -15.01 -14.21 5.31
N ARG A 280 -15.13 -15.22 4.44
CA ARG A 280 -16.05 -16.35 4.56
C ARG A 280 -15.42 -17.55 3.88
N GLN A 281 -16.07 -18.70 3.98
CA GLN A 281 -15.65 -19.88 3.24
C GLN A 281 -15.67 -19.57 1.74
N ILE A 282 -14.60 -19.95 1.04
CA ILE A 282 -14.50 -19.89 -0.42
C ILE A 282 -14.28 -21.32 -0.91
N LEU A 283 -15.15 -21.82 -1.80
CA LEU A 283 -15.12 -23.17 -2.33
C LEU A 283 -14.33 -23.24 -3.65
N PRO A 284 -13.80 -24.42 -4.02
CA PRO A 284 -13.22 -24.61 -5.35
C PRO A 284 -14.20 -24.22 -6.46
N GLY A 285 -13.74 -23.44 -7.43
CA GLY A 285 -14.54 -22.90 -8.52
C GLY A 285 -15.17 -21.54 -8.24
N GLU A 286 -15.12 -21.03 -7.01
CA GLU A 286 -15.58 -19.67 -6.71
C GLU A 286 -14.51 -18.63 -7.07
N GLU A 287 -14.94 -17.53 -7.68
CA GLU A 287 -14.08 -16.35 -7.89
C GLU A 287 -13.75 -15.71 -6.54
N ILE A 288 -12.48 -15.41 -6.31
CA ILE A 288 -12.01 -14.62 -5.18
C ILE A 288 -12.12 -13.15 -5.56
N THR A 289 -12.90 -12.40 -4.79
CA THR A 289 -13.22 -11.00 -5.07
C THR A 289 -12.93 -10.11 -3.87
N ILE A 290 -12.58 -8.85 -4.16
CA ILE A 290 -12.44 -7.78 -3.17
C ILE A 290 -13.41 -6.65 -3.54
N SER A 291 -13.70 -5.74 -2.61
CA SER A 291 -14.40 -4.49 -2.96
C SER A 291 -13.38 -3.44 -3.39
N TYR A 292 -13.72 -2.68 -4.42
CA TYR A 292 -12.97 -1.49 -4.86
C TYR A 292 -13.56 -0.21 -4.27
N LEU A 293 -14.75 -0.34 -3.68
CA LEU A 293 -15.55 0.75 -3.16
C LEU A 293 -15.64 0.65 -1.64
N ARG A 294 -16.01 1.76 -1.00
CA ARG A 294 -16.35 1.79 0.42
C ARG A 294 -17.50 0.81 0.72
N PRO A 295 -17.47 0.08 1.85
CA PRO A 295 -18.48 -0.94 2.17
C PRO A 295 -19.92 -0.44 2.17
N LEU A 296 -20.14 0.80 2.64
CA LEU A 296 -21.47 1.41 2.81
C LEU A 296 -21.95 2.20 1.58
N ALA A 297 -21.22 2.18 0.45
CA ALA A 297 -21.64 2.87 -0.76
C ALA A 297 -23.01 2.34 -1.26
N GLN A 298 -23.96 3.25 -1.46
CA GLN A 298 -25.31 2.95 -1.97
C GLN A 298 -25.30 2.58 -3.46
N TYR A 299 -26.38 1.98 -3.97
CA TYR A 299 -26.43 1.50 -5.35
C TYR A 299 -26.03 2.56 -6.40
N ALA A 300 -26.56 3.78 -6.29
CA ALA A 300 -26.28 4.86 -7.24
C ALA A 300 -24.78 5.25 -7.23
N GLU A 301 -24.18 5.39 -6.04
CA GLU A 301 -22.76 5.66 -5.88
C GLU A 301 -21.90 4.51 -6.45
N ARG A 302 -22.31 3.26 -6.23
CA ARG A 302 -21.62 2.10 -6.80
C ARG A 302 -21.68 2.10 -8.32
N GLU A 303 -22.83 2.39 -8.93
CA GLU A 303 -22.96 2.42 -10.39
C GLU A 303 -22.11 3.54 -11.01
N GLU A 304 -22.18 4.75 -10.45
CA GLU A 304 -21.41 5.92 -10.88
C GLU A 304 -19.90 5.66 -10.77
N ARG A 305 -19.40 5.35 -9.57
CA ARG A 305 -17.95 5.19 -9.34
C ARG A 305 -17.33 4.05 -10.15
N MET A 306 -18.03 2.93 -10.33
CA MET A 306 -17.51 1.81 -11.10
C MET A 306 -17.29 2.17 -12.56
N ILE A 307 -18.15 3.02 -13.13
CA ILE A 307 -18.00 3.55 -14.49
C ILE A 307 -16.93 4.63 -14.52
N GLU A 308 -16.92 5.55 -13.57
CA GLU A 308 -15.99 6.69 -13.59
C GLU A 308 -14.53 6.28 -13.33
N GLN A 309 -14.29 5.28 -12.48
CA GLN A 309 -12.94 4.91 -12.05
C GLN A 309 -12.40 3.66 -12.78
N TRP A 310 -13.27 2.71 -13.14
CA TRP A 310 -12.88 1.46 -13.80
C TRP A 310 -13.60 1.19 -15.14
N GLY A 311 -14.54 2.05 -15.53
CA GLY A 311 -15.34 1.99 -16.76
C GLY A 311 -16.01 0.67 -17.05
N PHE A 312 -16.54 0.01 -16.01
CA PHE A 312 -17.46 -1.09 -16.19
C PHE A 312 -18.64 -0.99 -15.22
N LYS A 313 -19.79 -1.53 -15.65
CA LYS A 313 -20.95 -1.71 -14.77
C LYS A 313 -20.78 -3.01 -13.98
N CYS A 314 -20.85 -2.94 -12.65
CA CYS A 314 -20.79 -4.13 -11.80
C CYS A 314 -22.01 -5.03 -12.03
N SER A 315 -21.75 -6.32 -12.28
CA SER A 315 -22.77 -7.36 -12.52
C SER A 315 -22.90 -8.36 -11.36
N CYS A 316 -22.41 -8.01 -10.17
CA CYS A 316 -22.54 -8.87 -8.99
C CYS A 316 -24.01 -9.10 -8.63
N THR A 317 -24.28 -10.15 -7.84
CA THR A 317 -25.64 -10.50 -7.39
C THR A 317 -26.32 -9.33 -6.70
N HIS A 318 -25.57 -8.51 -5.96
CA HIS A 318 -26.11 -7.36 -5.23
C HIS A 318 -26.54 -6.20 -6.14
N CYS A 319 -25.79 -5.90 -7.21
CA CYS A 319 -26.19 -4.90 -8.20
C CYS A 319 -27.31 -5.37 -9.15
N ASN A 320 -27.55 -6.68 -9.23
CA ASN A 320 -28.62 -7.27 -10.04
C ASN A 320 -29.90 -7.59 -9.24
N LEU A 321 -30.01 -7.10 -8.01
CA LEU A 321 -31.25 -7.20 -7.23
C LEU A 321 -32.40 -6.45 -7.90
N SER A 322 -33.65 -6.78 -7.53
CA SER A 322 -34.81 -6.00 -7.98
C SER A 322 -34.78 -4.58 -7.39
N PRO A 323 -35.45 -3.60 -8.02
CA PRO A 323 -35.50 -2.22 -7.52
C PRO A 323 -35.93 -2.11 -6.05
N ASP A 324 -36.93 -2.89 -5.63
CA ASP A 324 -37.42 -2.90 -4.25
C ASP A 324 -36.35 -3.43 -3.27
N MET A 325 -35.60 -4.46 -3.67
CA MET A 325 -34.52 -5.02 -2.85
C MET A 325 -33.29 -4.11 -2.79
N ILE A 326 -33.02 -3.35 -3.86
CA ILE A 326 -32.01 -2.29 -3.87
C ILE A 326 -32.41 -1.18 -2.87
N ALA A 327 -33.65 -0.69 -2.96
CA ALA A 327 -34.14 0.36 -2.06
C ALA A 327 -34.13 -0.09 -0.59
N LEU A 328 -34.46 -1.36 -0.32
CA LEU A 328 -34.37 -1.93 1.02
C LEU A 328 -32.92 -1.98 1.51
N SER A 329 -31.98 -2.42 0.67
CA SER A 329 -30.55 -2.43 1.02
C SER A 329 -30.03 -1.02 1.30
N ASP A 330 -30.31 -0.04 0.43
CA ASP A 330 -29.88 1.35 0.64
C ASP A 330 -30.50 1.93 1.94
N SER A 331 -31.73 1.55 2.28
CA SER A 331 -32.34 1.92 3.58
C SER A 331 -31.62 1.29 4.77
N ARG A 332 -31.17 0.03 4.66
CA ARG A 332 -30.34 -0.59 5.71
C ARG A 332 -28.97 0.07 5.82
N LEU A 333 -28.34 0.44 4.71
CA LEU A 333 -27.05 1.13 4.72
C LEU A 333 -27.15 2.50 5.41
N ASN A 334 -28.22 3.26 5.17
CA ASN A 334 -28.48 4.51 5.91
C ASN A 334 -28.64 4.26 7.41
N LEU A 335 -29.42 3.24 7.79
CA LEU A 335 -29.59 2.89 9.20
C LEU A 335 -28.26 2.46 9.84
N ILE A 336 -27.39 1.76 9.10
CA ILE A 336 -26.04 1.43 9.58
C ILE A 336 -25.26 2.71 9.90
N GLU A 337 -25.24 3.69 8.99
CA GLU A 337 -24.53 4.96 9.21
C GLU A 337 -25.11 5.71 10.43
N GLU A 338 -26.43 5.79 10.57
CA GLU A 338 -27.11 6.41 11.72
C GLU A 338 -26.74 5.73 13.05
N LEU A 339 -26.73 4.39 13.08
CA LEU A 339 -26.37 3.63 14.27
C LEU A 339 -24.90 3.79 14.63
N GLU A 340 -24.00 3.85 13.64
CA GLU A 340 -22.57 4.11 13.87
C GLU A 340 -22.34 5.50 14.46
N GLU A 341 -23.05 6.52 13.97
CA GLU A 341 -23.04 7.87 14.54
C GLU A 341 -23.52 7.88 16.00
N GLU A 342 -24.59 7.15 16.31
CA GLU A 342 -25.11 7.03 17.67
C GLU A 342 -24.11 6.33 18.61
N LEU A 343 -23.43 5.28 18.12
CA LEU A 343 -22.47 4.48 18.89
C LEU A 343 -21.13 5.17 19.13
N VAL A 344 -20.76 6.17 18.32
CA VAL A 344 -19.59 7.03 18.58
C VAL A 344 -19.91 8.25 19.43
N ASP A 345 -21.17 8.48 19.80
CA ASP A 345 -21.53 9.56 20.72
C ASP A 345 -21.19 9.19 22.17
N PHE A 346 -20.15 9.85 22.70
CA PHE A 346 -19.75 9.76 24.11
C PHE A 346 -20.28 10.93 24.95
N SER A 347 -21.18 11.75 24.40
CA SER A 347 -21.74 12.90 25.09
C SER A 347 -22.61 12.48 26.28
N HIS A 348 -23.02 13.47 27.07
CA HIS A 348 -23.95 13.24 28.15
C HIS A 348 -25.35 12.83 27.65
N ASN A 349 -25.67 13.07 26.37
CA ASN A 349 -26.99 12.82 25.79
C ASN A 349 -27.04 11.55 24.94
N ARG A 350 -25.98 10.74 24.93
CA ARG A 350 -25.95 9.49 24.16
C ARG A 350 -27.18 8.61 24.43
N THR A 351 -27.75 8.06 23.37
CA THR A 351 -28.89 7.12 23.41
C THR A 351 -28.48 5.69 23.13
N ALA A 352 -27.30 5.49 22.52
CA ALA A 352 -26.79 4.18 22.15
C ALA A 352 -26.70 3.25 23.36
N ASN A 353 -26.99 1.98 23.13
CA ASN A 353 -26.96 0.91 24.12
C ASN A 353 -26.61 -0.43 23.45
N THR A 354 -26.70 -1.53 24.20
CA THR A 354 -26.39 -2.87 23.68
C THR A 354 -27.30 -3.29 22.54
N ASP A 355 -28.58 -2.90 22.54
CA ASP A 355 -29.53 -3.25 21.48
C ASP A 355 -29.20 -2.48 20.18
N THR A 356 -28.78 -1.21 20.30
CA THR A 356 -28.24 -0.42 19.17
C THR A 356 -27.06 -1.15 18.51
N ALA A 357 -26.11 -1.64 19.32
CA ALA A 357 -24.92 -2.33 18.80
C ALA A 357 -25.22 -3.73 18.24
N GLU A 358 -26.16 -4.48 18.82
CA GLU A 358 -26.56 -5.78 18.29
C GLU A 358 -27.35 -5.64 16.98
N LEU A 359 -28.23 -4.64 16.86
CA LEU A 359 -28.89 -4.31 15.59
C LEU A 359 -27.87 -3.96 14.50
N LEU A 360 -26.83 -3.18 14.83
CA LEU A 360 -25.75 -2.88 13.90
C LEU A 360 -25.09 -4.18 13.38
N VAL A 361 -24.76 -5.11 14.28
CA VAL A 361 -24.17 -6.41 13.89
C VAL A 361 -25.10 -7.21 12.99
N GLU A 362 -26.40 -7.22 13.28
CA GLU A 362 -27.40 -7.92 12.45
C GLU A 362 -27.46 -7.31 11.04
N LEU A 363 -27.52 -5.99 10.92
CA LEU A 363 -27.55 -5.30 9.63
C LEU A 363 -26.28 -5.57 8.80
N TYR A 364 -25.10 -5.54 9.43
CA TYR A 364 -23.85 -5.93 8.76
C TYR A 364 -23.90 -7.37 8.22
N SER A 365 -24.53 -8.28 8.95
CA SER A 365 -24.71 -9.68 8.51
C SER A 365 -25.74 -9.80 7.38
N GLU A 366 -26.88 -9.12 7.47
CA GLU A 366 -27.92 -9.12 6.43
C GLU A 366 -27.39 -8.54 5.12
N GLU A 367 -26.60 -7.48 5.21
CA GLU A 367 -25.99 -6.83 4.06
C GLU A 367 -24.76 -7.55 3.54
N ARG A 368 -24.27 -8.64 4.18
CA ARG A 368 -23.03 -9.34 3.79
C ARG A 368 -21.80 -8.42 3.74
N LEU A 369 -21.62 -7.66 4.82
CA LEU A 369 -20.49 -6.77 5.04
C LEU A 369 -19.41 -7.45 5.91
N GLU A 370 -19.19 -8.76 5.74
CA GLU A 370 -18.32 -9.54 6.63
C GLU A 370 -16.86 -9.08 6.65
N GLY A 371 -16.41 -8.40 5.59
CA GLY A 371 -15.07 -7.80 5.52
C GLY A 371 -14.91 -6.51 6.32
N ALA A 372 -16.02 -5.79 6.57
CA ALA A 372 -16.06 -4.55 7.33
C ALA A 372 -16.69 -4.70 8.73
N SER A 373 -17.12 -5.91 9.11
CA SER A 373 -17.85 -6.17 10.37
C SER A 373 -17.02 -5.99 11.66
N ALA A 374 -15.73 -5.65 11.53
CA ALA A 374 -14.83 -5.41 12.66
C ALA A 374 -15.32 -4.27 13.56
N ASP A 375 -15.85 -3.21 12.95
CA ASP A 375 -16.29 -2.02 13.68
C ASP A 375 -17.58 -2.33 14.45
N ALA A 376 -18.57 -2.98 13.82
CA ALA A 376 -19.78 -3.44 14.49
C ALA A 376 -19.50 -4.35 15.72
N TYR A 377 -18.58 -5.31 15.60
CA TYR A 377 -18.18 -6.15 16.73
C TYR A 377 -17.44 -5.37 17.82
N THR A 378 -16.68 -4.34 17.44
CA THR A 378 -15.99 -3.46 18.39
C THR A 378 -17.00 -2.64 19.19
N TYR A 379 -17.99 -2.03 18.54
CA TYR A 379 -19.07 -1.31 19.22
C TYR A 379 -19.84 -2.21 20.18
N ALA A 380 -20.23 -3.41 19.76
CA ALA A 380 -20.90 -4.36 20.65
C ALA A 380 -20.03 -4.72 21.87
N ALA A 381 -18.72 -4.94 21.67
CA ALA A 381 -17.81 -5.22 22.79
C ALA A 381 -17.73 -4.06 23.78
N LEU A 382 -17.65 -2.83 23.28
CA LEU A 382 -17.59 -1.61 24.08
C LEU A 382 -18.89 -1.35 24.85
N GLU A 383 -20.05 -1.50 24.22
CA GLU A 383 -21.35 -1.29 24.86
C GLU A 383 -21.56 -2.22 26.06
N TYR A 384 -21.22 -3.51 25.92
CA TYR A 384 -21.24 -4.44 27.04
C TYR A 384 -20.17 -4.13 28.10
N ALA A 385 -19.01 -3.60 27.71
CA ALA A 385 -17.98 -3.16 28.65
C ALA A 385 -18.44 -1.96 29.48
N TYR A 386 -19.12 -0.98 28.86
CA TYR A 386 -19.61 0.23 29.50
C TYR A 386 -20.57 -0.04 30.66
N ILE A 387 -21.36 -1.10 30.56
CA ILE A 387 -22.29 -1.55 31.61
C ILE A 387 -21.72 -2.66 32.50
N GLY A 388 -20.45 -3.04 32.32
CA GLY A 388 -19.77 -4.03 33.16
C GLY A 388 -20.20 -5.48 32.93
N GLN A 389 -20.76 -5.81 31.76
CA GLN A 389 -21.17 -7.17 31.41
C GLN A 389 -20.01 -7.97 30.82
N LYS A 390 -19.20 -8.56 31.72
CA LYS A 390 -17.91 -9.20 31.39
C LYS A 390 -17.97 -10.21 30.24
N ARG A 391 -18.87 -11.20 30.35
CA ARG A 391 -18.92 -12.33 29.39
C ARG A 391 -19.34 -11.89 27.99
N ALA A 392 -20.30 -10.97 27.90
CA ALA A 392 -20.77 -10.45 26.62
C ALA A 392 -19.69 -9.56 25.96
N ALA A 393 -19.04 -8.69 26.73
CA ALA A 393 -17.91 -7.89 26.24
C ALA A 393 -16.78 -8.77 25.69
N GLN A 394 -16.41 -9.84 26.40
CA GLN A 394 -15.39 -10.80 25.93
C GLN A 394 -15.82 -11.57 24.67
N LYS A 395 -17.08 -12.00 24.58
CA LYS A 395 -17.64 -12.66 23.39
C LYS A 395 -17.48 -11.78 22.15
N TRP A 396 -17.89 -10.51 22.25
CA TRP A 396 -17.81 -9.57 21.14
C TRP A 396 -16.37 -9.14 20.85
N ALA A 397 -15.54 -8.94 21.88
CA ALA A 397 -14.12 -8.65 21.70
C ALA A 397 -13.39 -9.77 20.94
N ALA A 398 -13.70 -11.05 21.21
CA ALA A 398 -13.14 -12.17 20.46
C ALA A 398 -13.51 -12.12 18.97
N LYS A 399 -14.76 -11.77 18.63
CA LYS A 399 -15.21 -11.58 17.24
C LYS A 399 -14.51 -10.38 16.58
N ALA A 400 -14.39 -9.27 17.31
CA ALA A 400 -13.71 -8.07 16.84
C ALA A 400 -12.24 -8.34 16.54
N ILE A 401 -11.53 -9.06 17.39
CA ILE A 401 -10.10 -9.44 17.20
C ILE A 401 -9.91 -10.24 15.91
N GLU A 402 -10.75 -11.25 15.66
CA GLU A 402 -10.69 -12.03 14.41
C GLU A 402 -10.90 -11.11 13.19
N ALA A 403 -11.96 -10.29 13.20
CA ALA A 403 -12.28 -9.40 12.09
C ALA A 403 -11.20 -8.32 11.87
N LEU A 404 -10.69 -7.70 12.94
CA LEU A 404 -9.62 -6.70 12.90
C LEU A 404 -8.32 -7.29 12.36
N SER A 405 -8.00 -8.55 12.67
CA SER A 405 -6.80 -9.20 12.12
C SER A 405 -6.80 -9.28 10.59
N MET A 406 -7.98 -9.42 9.98
CA MET A 406 -8.15 -9.43 8.53
C MET A 406 -8.21 -8.02 7.93
N TRP A 407 -8.92 -7.10 8.59
CA TRP A 407 -9.27 -5.76 8.07
C TRP A 407 -8.26 -4.66 8.37
N ARG A 408 -7.61 -4.68 9.55
CA ARG A 408 -6.67 -3.64 9.99
C ARG A 408 -5.29 -4.20 10.37
N GLY A 409 -5.19 -5.51 10.57
CA GLY A 409 -3.99 -6.19 11.04
C GLY A 409 -3.85 -6.17 12.57
N THR A 410 -2.99 -7.04 13.09
CA THR A 410 -2.78 -7.24 14.54
C THR A 410 -2.04 -6.10 15.23
N GLU A 411 -1.29 -5.31 14.46
CA GLU A 411 -0.55 -4.14 14.94
C GLU A 411 -1.46 -2.93 15.19
N HIS A 412 -2.71 -2.96 14.69
CA HIS A 412 -3.63 -1.86 14.85
C HIS A 412 -4.05 -1.66 16.31
N VAL A 413 -4.12 -0.41 16.76
CA VAL A 413 -4.48 -0.07 18.16
C VAL A 413 -5.82 -0.66 18.60
N TYR A 414 -6.77 -0.80 17.67
CA TYR A 414 -8.07 -1.43 17.95
C TYR A 414 -7.94 -2.92 18.25
N TYR A 415 -7.07 -3.64 17.53
CA TYR A 415 -6.79 -5.05 17.83
C TYR A 415 -6.24 -5.17 19.25
N GLN A 416 -5.28 -4.32 19.62
CA GLN A 416 -4.68 -4.32 20.96
C GLN A 416 -5.69 -3.91 22.06
N GLY A 417 -6.57 -2.95 21.78
CA GLY A 417 -7.67 -2.56 22.66
C GLY A 417 -8.64 -3.70 22.92
N MET A 418 -9.13 -4.35 21.85
CA MET A 418 -10.02 -5.50 21.96
C MET A 418 -9.33 -6.70 22.61
N TRP A 419 -8.04 -6.92 22.39
CA TRP A 419 -7.26 -7.95 23.09
C TRP A 419 -7.22 -7.72 24.61
N ARG A 420 -7.00 -6.47 25.05
CA ARG A 420 -7.09 -6.10 26.47
C ARG A 420 -8.50 -6.30 27.00
N LEU A 421 -9.52 -5.93 26.24
CA LEU A 421 -10.91 -6.14 26.63
C LEU A 421 -11.28 -7.63 26.72
N LEU A 422 -10.71 -8.49 25.86
CA LEU A 422 -10.90 -9.93 25.92
C LEU A 422 -10.20 -10.55 27.14
N THR A 423 -8.96 -10.14 27.44
CA THR A 423 -8.11 -10.80 28.44
C THR A 423 -8.28 -10.25 29.85
N ASN A 424 -8.46 -8.94 30.00
CA ASN A 424 -8.63 -8.27 31.29
C ASN A 424 -9.60 -7.08 31.19
N PRO A 425 -10.91 -7.34 31.00
CA PRO A 425 -11.93 -6.29 30.83
C PRO A 425 -11.88 -5.21 31.90
N GLU A 426 -11.66 -5.58 33.17
CA GLU A 426 -11.72 -4.65 34.31
C GLU A 426 -10.60 -3.59 34.29
N SER A 427 -9.53 -3.82 33.53
CA SER A 427 -8.43 -2.87 33.33
C SER A 427 -8.62 -1.93 32.13
N HIS A 428 -9.65 -2.17 31.31
CA HIS A 428 -9.91 -1.42 30.09
C HIS A 428 -10.63 -0.09 30.40
N ASP A 429 -10.30 1.00 29.70
CA ASP A 429 -10.88 2.33 29.92
C ASP A 429 -12.41 2.40 29.69
N ALA A 430 -12.94 1.44 28.94
CA ALA A 430 -14.38 1.27 28.70
C ALA A 430 -15.10 0.59 29.87
N TRP A 431 -14.40 -0.09 30.77
CA TRP A 431 -15.06 -0.90 31.79
C TRP A 431 -15.89 -0.05 32.74
N ARG A 432 -17.19 -0.40 32.84
CA ARG A 432 -18.14 0.24 33.76
C ARG A 432 -18.24 1.76 33.57
N TYR A 433 -17.92 2.26 32.38
CA TYR A 433 -17.94 3.69 32.07
C TYR A 433 -19.30 4.33 32.38
N LEU A 434 -20.42 3.69 32.01
CA LEU A 434 -21.75 4.22 32.26
C LEU A 434 -22.22 3.98 33.71
N THR A 435 -21.66 2.98 34.39
CA THR A 435 -22.09 2.60 35.75
C THR A 435 -21.30 3.31 36.86
N ASN A 436 -20.09 3.77 36.60
CA ASN A 436 -19.24 4.44 37.60
C ASN A 436 -19.56 5.94 37.76
N GLY A 437 -20.66 6.42 37.18
CA GLY A 437 -20.95 7.84 37.01
C GLY A 437 -20.09 8.43 35.88
N LYS A 438 -20.65 9.40 35.14
CA LYS A 438 -19.90 10.20 34.16
C LYS A 438 -18.93 11.13 34.91
N GLU A 439 -17.98 10.58 35.66
CA GLU A 439 -16.89 11.39 36.19
C GLU A 439 -16.14 11.96 34.99
N SER A 440 -16.07 13.29 35.00
CA SER A 440 -15.70 14.18 33.92
C SER A 440 -14.22 14.05 33.55
N ASP A 441 -13.77 12.89 33.11
CA ASP A 441 -12.40 12.73 32.63
C ASP A 441 -12.39 12.77 31.12
N SER A 442 -12.44 14.00 30.61
CA SER A 442 -12.11 14.40 29.23
C SER A 442 -10.69 13.97 28.77
N ASN A 443 -9.95 13.27 29.64
CA ASN A 443 -8.57 12.80 29.45
C ASN A 443 -8.42 11.31 29.13
N ARG A 444 -9.48 10.49 29.13
CA ARG A 444 -9.33 9.06 28.79
C ARG A 444 -8.92 8.93 27.31
N THR A 445 -7.68 8.48 27.10
CA THR A 445 -6.95 8.56 25.83
C THR A 445 -7.56 7.68 24.73
N PHE A 446 -8.19 6.57 25.13
CA PHE A 446 -8.90 5.66 24.23
C PHE A 446 -10.08 6.33 23.51
N TYR A 447 -10.75 7.31 24.14
CA TYR A 447 -11.91 8.00 23.53
C TYR A 447 -11.53 8.80 22.29
N LYS A 448 -10.30 9.35 22.24
CA LYS A 448 -9.75 10.04 21.07
C LYS A 448 -9.35 9.09 19.94
N GLU A 449 -9.09 7.82 20.27
CA GLU A 449 -8.75 6.78 19.28
C GLU A 449 -10.01 6.15 18.66
N VAL A 450 -11.10 6.00 19.44
CA VAL A 450 -12.41 5.53 18.95
C VAL A 450 -13.14 6.60 18.14
N THR A 451 -13.06 7.89 18.50
CA THR A 451 -13.64 8.99 17.67
C THR A 451 -12.91 9.19 16.33
N ARG A 452 -11.70 8.64 16.15
CA ARG A 452 -11.03 8.63 14.83
C ARG A 452 -11.54 7.54 13.88
N ILE A 453 -12.35 6.59 14.36
CA ILE A 453 -12.89 5.46 13.58
C ILE A 453 -13.75 5.97 12.41
N THR A 454 -14.56 7.00 12.63
CA THR A 454 -15.56 7.45 11.65
C THR A 454 -15.03 8.44 10.60
N LEU A 455 -13.90 9.11 10.85
CA LEU A 455 -13.37 10.15 9.94
C LEU A 455 -12.21 9.70 9.05
N SER A 456 -11.74 8.46 9.17
CA SER A 456 -10.67 7.91 8.33
C SER A 456 -11.02 6.56 7.68
N GLY A 457 -12.33 6.25 7.64
CA GLY A 457 -12.88 5.05 7.04
C GLY A 457 -12.83 5.07 5.52
N GLY A 458 -11.70 4.64 4.96
CA GLY A 458 -11.60 4.15 3.59
C GLY A 458 -11.39 5.24 2.54
N ASP A 459 -10.13 5.62 2.37
CA ASP A 459 -9.60 6.08 1.08
C ASP A 459 -8.60 5.04 0.57
#